data_AF-A0A4R3UTD0-F1
#
_entry.id   AF-A0A4R3UTD0-F1
#
_cell.length_a   1.000
_cell.length_b   1.000
_cell.length_c   1.000
_cell.angle_alpha   90.00
_cell.angle_beta   90.00
_cell.angle_gamma   90.00
#
_symmetry.space_group_name_H-M   'P 1'
#
loop_
_entity.id
_entity.type
_entity.pdbx_description
1 polymer ?
#
loop_
_entity_poly.entity_id
_entity_poly.type
_entity_poly.pdbx_seq_one_letter_code
_entity_poly.pdbx_strand_id
1 'polypeptide(L)'
;MARPLGEIARAALSLLEEEQLTARQMAERLRVPERTIKDTFYNLKATGRVGVVDREKGNARRPVAVYTARQADACSLEAIWG
;
A
#
# COMPACT_ATOMS: atom_id res chain seq x y z
N MET A 1 -8.45 -18.82 6.91
CA MET A 1 -8.75 -18.97 5.47
C MET A 1 -8.28 -17.70 4.75
N ALA A 2 -7.11 -17.74 4.11
CA ALA A 2 -6.57 -16.58 3.40
C ALA A 2 -7.29 -16.46 2.05
N ARG A 3 -8.23 -15.51 1.92
CA ARG A 3 -8.77 -15.15 0.60
C ARG A 3 -7.59 -14.66 -0.25
N PRO A 4 -7.46 -15.13 -1.51
CA PRO A 4 -6.41 -14.62 -2.39
C PRO A 4 -6.53 -13.10 -2.44
N LEU A 5 -5.39 -12.41 -2.36
CA LEU A 5 -5.34 -10.97 -2.58
C LEU A 5 -5.98 -10.69 -3.94
N GLY A 6 -7.06 -9.91 -3.95
CA GLY A 6 -7.72 -9.50 -5.19
C GLY A 6 -6.74 -8.80 -6.11
N GLU A 7 -6.98 -8.84 -7.42
CA GLU A 7 -6.08 -8.24 -8.43
C GLU A 7 -5.75 -6.78 -8.11
N ILE A 8 -6.73 -6.03 -7.60
CA ILE A 8 -6.56 -4.64 -7.14
C ILE A 8 -5.55 -4.54 -6.00
N ALA A 9 -5.59 -5.45 -5.04
CA ALA A 9 -4.67 -5.44 -3.90
C ALA A 9 -3.24 -5.78 -4.31
N ARG A 10 -3.06 -6.69 -5.28
CA ARG A 10 -1.74 -6.97 -5.86
C ARG A 10 -1.21 -5.78 -6.65
N ALA A 11 -2.02 -5.20 -7.53
CA ALA A 11 -1.63 -4.03 -8.31
C ALA A 11 -1.29 -2.83 -7.41
N ALA A 12 -2.08 -2.60 -6.35
CA ALA A 12 -1.80 -1.55 -5.37
C ALA A 12 -0.50 -1.80 -4.60
N LEU A 13 -0.16 -3.05 -4.29
CA LEU A 13 1.13 -3.38 -3.66
C LEU A 13 2.30 -3.12 -4.60
N SER A 14 2.25 -3.59 -5.85
CA SER A 14 3.33 -3.36 -6.82
C SER A 14 3.60 -1.87 -7.04
N LEU A 15 2.54 -1.06 -7.15
CA LEU A 15 2.70 0.40 -7.27
C LEU A 15 3.31 1.04 -6.02
N LEU A 16 3.00 0.50 -4.83
CA LEU A 16 3.54 0.98 -3.56
C LEU A 16 4.98 0.52 -3.28
N GLU A 17 5.47 -0.50 -3.98
CA GLU A 17 6.87 -0.93 -3.95
C GLU A 17 7.75 0.01 -4.77
N GLU A 18 7.20 0.61 -5.83
CA GLU A 18 7.91 1.58 -6.67
C GLU A 18 7.86 3.01 -6.09
N GLU A 19 6.69 3.44 -5.58
CA GLU A 19 6.46 4.82 -5.17
C GLU A 19 5.52 4.93 -3.96
N GLN A 20 5.77 5.92 -3.10
CA GLN A 20 4.86 6.26 -2.00
C GLN A 20 3.63 7.00 -2.55
N LEU A 21 2.43 6.45 -2.33
CA LEU A 21 1.21 6.96 -2.96
C LEU A 21 0.09 7.19 -1.96
N THR A 22 -0.71 8.22 -2.20
CA THR A 22 -1.97 8.43 -1.48
C THR A 22 -3.09 7.55 -2.05
N ALA A 23 -4.14 7.29 -1.25
CA ALA A 23 -5.32 6.55 -1.71
C ALA A 23 -5.99 7.18 -2.93
N ARG A 24 -5.91 8.51 -3.06
CA ARG A 24 -6.44 9.24 -4.21
C ARG A 24 -5.61 8.97 -5.47
N GLN A 25 -4.30 9.14 -5.41
CA GLN A 25 -3.42 8.89 -6.57
C GLN A 25 -3.51 7.43 -7.05
N MET A 26 -3.60 6.50 -6.11
CA MET A 26 -3.79 5.08 -6.41
C MET A 26 -5.12 4.82 -7.14
N ALA A 27 -6.20 5.47 -6.70
CA ALA A 27 -7.50 5.39 -7.36
C ALA A 27 -7.45 5.94 -8.80
N GLU A 28 -6.73 7.04 -9.02
CA GLU A 28 -6.53 7.64 -10.34
C GLU A 28 -5.71 6.73 -11.26
N ARG A 29 -4.61 6.13 -10.78
CA ARG A 29 -3.78 5.21 -11.58
C ARG A 29 -4.49 3.92 -11.94
N LEU A 30 -5.16 3.29 -10.97
CA LEU A 30 -5.87 2.03 -11.18
C LEU A 30 -7.26 2.21 -11.80
N ARG A 31 -7.71 3.47 -12.00
CA ARG A 31 -9.05 3.83 -12.50
C ARG A 31 -10.17 3.13 -11.73
N VAL A 32 -10.02 3.02 -10.42
CA VAL A 32 -11.02 2.42 -9.52
C VAL A 32 -11.53 3.47 -8.53
N PRO A 33 -12.73 3.27 -7.94
CA PRO A 33 -13.25 4.19 -6.94
C PRO A 33 -12.33 4.31 -5.72
N GLU A 34 -12.13 5.53 -5.22
CA GLU A 34 -11.31 5.80 -4.03
C GLU A 34 -11.77 4.98 -2.81
N ARG A 35 -13.08 4.73 -2.69
CA ARG A 35 -13.65 3.90 -1.64
C ARG A 35 -13.09 2.46 -1.67
N THR A 36 -12.95 1.88 -2.86
CA THR A 36 -12.41 0.52 -3.06
C THR A 36 -10.93 0.47 -2.64
N ILE A 37 -10.15 1.51 -2.98
CA ILE A 37 -8.76 1.61 -2.55
C ILE A 37 -8.65 1.76 -1.04
N LYS A 38 -9.48 2.60 -0.41
CA LYS A 38 -9.49 2.75 1.05
C LYS A 38 -9.78 1.43 1.77
N ASP A 39 -10.75 0.66 1.28
CA ASP A 39 -11.07 -0.66 1.83
C ASP A 39 -9.90 -1.64 1.64
N THR A 40 -9.29 -1.62 0.45
CA THR A 40 -8.10 -2.43 0.14
C THR A 40 -6.93 -2.08 1.05
N PHE A 41 -6.61 -0.78 1.24
CA PHE A 41 -5.57 -0.34 2.15
C PHE A 41 -5.88 -0.63 3.61
N TYR A 42 -7.14 -0.55 4.03
CA TYR A 42 -7.54 -0.96 5.37
C TYR A 42 -7.23 -2.44 5.61
N ASN A 43 -7.61 -3.30 4.66
CA ASN A 43 -7.30 -4.74 4.71
C ASN A 43 -5.79 -5.01 4.65
N LEU A 44 -5.06 -4.37 3.73
CA LEU A 44 -3.62 -4.54 3.59
C LEU A 44 -2.87 -4.08 4.86
N LYS A 45 -3.30 -2.96 5.46
CA LYS A 45 -2.75 -2.45 6.72
C LYS A 45 -3.05 -3.40 7.88
N ALA A 46 -4.28 -3.94 7.95
CA ALA A 46 -4.63 -4.93 8.96
C ALA A 46 -3.77 -6.20 8.85
N THR A 47 -3.39 -6.59 7.63
CA THR A 47 -2.45 -7.70 7.39
C THR A 47 -0.97 -7.32 7.51
N GLY A 48 -0.65 -6.06 7.84
CA GLY A 48 0.73 -5.59 7.99
C GLY A 48 1.52 -5.40 6.69
N ARG A 49 0.87 -5.47 5.52
CA ARG A 49 1.53 -5.38 4.20
C ARG A 49 1.80 -3.95 3.73
N VAL A 50 1.09 -2.96 4.28
CA VAL A 50 1.29 -1.53 3.95
C VAL A 50 1.40 -0.70 5.22
N GLY A 51 2.23 0.33 5.17
CA GLY A 51 2.42 1.30 6.23
C GLY A 51 1.97 2.70 5.81
N VAL A 52 1.64 3.54 6.79
CA VAL A 52 1.52 4.98 6.57
C VAL A 52 2.83 5.60 6.99
N VAL A 53 3.53 6.21 6.03
CA VAL A 53 4.84 6.84 6.23
C VAL A 53 4.72 8.32 6.52
N ASP A 54 3.73 8.98 5.91
CA ASP A 54 3.53 10.40 6.06
C ASP A 54 2.04 10.78 5.99
N ARG A 55 1.74 12.03 6.33
CA ARG A 55 0.42 12.63 6.22
C ARG A 55 0.56 14.01 5.60
N GLU A 56 0.46 14.06 4.27
CA GLU A 56 0.50 15.32 3.55
C GLU A 56 -0.77 16.12 3.74
N LYS A 57 -0.63 17.34 4.25
CA LYS A 57 -1.68 18.36 4.23
C LYS A 57 -1.51 19.19 2.96
N GLY A 58 -1.94 18.64 1.84
CA GLY A 58 -2.11 19.41 0.60
C GLY A 58 -3.27 20.43 0.72
N ASN A 59 -3.94 20.71 -0.39
CA ASN A 59 -5.10 21.62 -0.44
C ASN A 59 -6.40 21.01 0.14
N ALA A 60 -6.30 19.90 0.86
CA ALA A 60 -7.44 19.17 1.40
C ALA A 60 -7.80 19.68 2.82
N ARG A 61 -9.11 19.69 3.13
CA ARG A 61 -9.62 20.06 4.46
C ARG A 61 -9.07 19.19 5.60
N ARG A 62 -8.56 17.99 5.29
CA ARG A 62 -7.95 17.05 6.23
C ARG A 62 -6.64 16.51 5.64
N PRO A 63 -5.62 16.25 6.48
CA PRO A 63 -4.37 15.65 6.02
C PRO A 63 -4.63 14.28 5.39
N VAL A 64 -3.97 14.01 4.26
CA VAL A 64 -4.11 12.79 3.48
C VAL A 64 -2.97 11.85 3.83
N ALA A 65 -3.29 10.61 4.20
CA ALA A 65 -2.27 9.61 4.50
C ALA A 65 -1.54 9.16 3.23
N VAL A 66 -0.21 9.19 3.28
CA VAL A 66 0.68 8.64 2.27
C VAL A 66 1.04 7.22 2.69
N TYR A 67 0.81 6.27 1.79
CA TYR A 67 1.04 4.85 2.05
C TYR A 67 2.33 4.40 1.35
N THR A 68 2.98 3.39 1.93
CA THR A 68 4.09 2.66 1.32
C THR A 68 3.87 1.16 1.48
N ALA A 69 4.45 0.37 0.58
CA ALA A 69 4.54 -1.06 0.78
C ALA A 69 5.48 -1.28 1.96
N ARG A 70 4.98 -1.94 3.01
CA ARG A 70 5.89 -2.43 4.02
C ARG A 70 6.55 -3.63 3.37
N GLN A 71 7.79 -3.47 2.89
CA GLN A 71 8.60 -4.62 2.53
C GLN A 71 8.54 -5.55 3.75
N ALA A 72 7.81 -6.65 3.60
CA ALA A 72 8.00 -7.78 4.48
C ALA A 72 9.44 -8.15 4.21
N ASP A 73 10.31 -7.78 5.15
CA ASP A 73 11.76 -8.01 5.17
C ASP A 73 12.04 -9.38 4.54
N ALA A 74 12.24 -9.38 3.23
CA ALA A 74 12.43 -10.58 2.48
C ALA A 74 13.93 -10.80 2.55
N CYS A 75 14.30 -11.62 3.51
CA CYS A 75 15.46 -12.49 3.39
C CYS A 75 16.82 -11.77 3.37
N SER A 76 17.23 -11.18 4.49
CA SER A 76 18.64 -11.25 4.88
C SER A 76 18.88 -12.56 5.65
N LEU A 77 18.72 -13.69 4.96
CA LEU A 77 19.12 -15.03 5.44
C LEU A 77 20.00 -15.75 4.41
N GLU A 78 20.71 -15.00 3.56
CA GLU A 78 21.79 -15.51 2.73
C GLU A 78 23.08 -14.70 2.97
N ALA A 79 23.66 -14.86 4.16
CA ALA A 79 25.10 -14.70 4.38
C ALA A 79 25.53 -15.58 5.56
N ILE A 80 25.04 -16.82 5.59
CA ILE A 80 25.60 -17.89 6.40
C ILE A 80 26.04 -18.95 5.38
N TRP A 81 27.28 -18.83 4.91
CA TRP A 81 28.26 -19.87 4.50
C TRP A 81 29.15 -19.40 3.33
N GLY A 82 30.46 -19.32 3.58
CA GLY A 82 31.51 -19.02 2.62
C GLY A 82 32.77 -18.52 3.29
#